data_AF-A0A7H8M2V1-F1
#
_entry.id   AF-A0A7H8M2V1-F1
#
_cell.length_a   1.000
_cell.length_b   1.000
_cell.length_c   1.000
_cell.angle_alpha   90.00
_cell.angle_beta   90.00
_cell.angle_gamma   90.00
#
_symmetry.space_group_name_H-M   'P 1'
#
loop_
_entity.id
_entity.type
_entity.pdbx_description
1 polymer ?
#
loop_
_entity_poly.entity_id
_entity_poly.type
_entity_poly.pdbx_seq_one_letter_code
_entity_poly.pdbx_strand_id
1 'polypeptide(L)'
;MAPHTKPVHAAEQITRILTPYVAAVLAAQTHRRETTGEQRPIPRPHPDQPHATTIASLQDRSGVICWWGSCTEEWWALIPGGTQWQIVSAPDPEALIETILNARTHR
;
A
#
# COMPACT_ATOMS: atom_id res chain seq x y z
N MET A 1 37.28 30.13 26.58
CA MET A 1 36.09 30.84 26.05
C MET A 1 35.52 30.00 24.92
N ALA A 2 34.45 29.25 25.15
CA ALA A 2 33.77 28.48 24.10
C ALA A 2 32.58 29.32 23.56
N PRO A 3 32.47 29.53 22.24
CA PRO A 3 31.43 30.36 21.67
C PRO A 3 30.09 29.64 21.76
N HIS A 4 29.08 30.42 22.15
CA HIS A 4 27.77 29.96 22.56
C HIS A 4 26.96 29.84 21.27
N THR A 5 26.96 28.64 20.68
CA THR A 5 26.10 28.32 19.54
C THR A 5 24.65 28.45 20.00
N LYS A 6 24.03 29.58 19.65
CA LYS A 6 22.64 29.89 20.01
C LYS A 6 21.73 28.84 19.35
N PRO A 7 21.05 27.98 20.12
CA PRO A 7 20.28 26.85 19.58
C PRO A 7 19.15 27.28 18.64
N VAL A 8 18.65 28.51 18.81
CA VAL A 8 17.63 29.12 17.95
C VAL A 8 18.12 29.32 16.52
N HIS A 9 19.36 29.78 16.31
CA HIS A 9 19.89 29.99 14.96
C HIS A 9 20.23 28.67 14.26
N ALA A 10 20.62 27.64 15.01
CA ALA A 10 20.80 26.29 14.45
C ALA A 10 19.46 25.72 13.96
N ALA A 11 18.38 25.90 14.73
CA ALA A 11 17.04 25.47 14.33
C ALA A 11 16.51 26.22 13.09
N GLU A 12 16.76 27.52 12.99
CA GLU A 12 16.40 28.33 11.80
C GLU A 12 17.12 27.85 10.53
N GLN A 13 18.42 27.56 10.63
CA GLN A 13 19.19 27.05 9.49
C GLN A 13 18.73 25.67 9.04
N ILE A 14 18.46 24.75 9.99
CA ILE A 14 17.93 23.42 9.68
C ILE A 14 16.58 23.52 8.98
N THR A 15 15.69 24.38 9.49
CA THR A 15 14.36 24.59 8.88
C THR A 15 14.50 25.13 7.46
N ARG A 16 15.37 26.13 7.22
CA ARG A 16 15.58 26.71 5.88
C ARG A 16 16.07 25.68 4.86
N ILE A 17 16.89 24.71 5.29
CA ILE A 17 17.39 23.64 4.41
C ILE A 17 16.29 22.63 4.09
N LEU A 18 15.46 22.28 5.08
CA LEU A 18 14.47 21.21 4.95
C LEU A 18 13.14 21.65 4.36
N THR A 19 12.73 22.92 4.49
CA THR A 19 11.48 23.47 3.93
C THR A 19 11.27 23.13 2.45
N PRO A 20 12.22 23.34 1.52
CA PRO A 20 12.00 23.02 0.11
C PRO A 20 11.84 21.51 -0.13
N TYR A 21 12.55 20.67 0.63
CA TYR A 21 12.41 19.21 0.53
C TYR A 21 11.04 18.75 1.02
N VAL A 22 10.58 19.25 2.17
CA VAL A 22 9.25 18.94 2.71
C VAL A 22 8.15 19.45 1.78
N ALA A 23 8.30 20.66 1.23
CA ALA A 23 7.35 21.19 0.24
C ALA A 23 7.31 20.35 -1.04
N ALA A 24 8.45 19.90 -1.55
CA ALA A 24 8.52 19.01 -2.71
C ALA A 24 7.90 17.63 -2.43
N VAL A 25 8.14 17.07 -1.24
CA VAL A 25 7.52 15.80 -0.80
C VAL A 25 6.00 15.96 -0.67
N LEU A 26 5.53 17.07 -0.08
CA LEU A 26 4.10 17.36 0.04
C LEU A 26 3.45 17.58 -1.33
N ALA A 27 4.09 18.32 -2.24
CA ALA A 27 3.60 18.52 -3.61
C ALA A 27 3.55 17.21 -4.41
N ALA A 28 4.55 16.34 -4.26
CA ALA A 28 4.54 15.01 -4.87
C ALA A 28 3.42 14.13 -4.28
N GLN A 29 3.12 14.25 -2.98
CA GLN A 29 2.02 13.53 -2.34
C GLN A 29 0.65 14.06 -2.77
N THR A 30 0.45 15.37 -2.91
CA THR A 30 -0.81 15.94 -3.41
C THR A 30 -1.04 15.56 -4.86
N HIS A 31 -0.02 15.68 -5.71
CA HIS A 31 -0.12 15.25 -7.10
C HIS A 31 -0.44 13.74 -7.18
N ARG A 32 0.20 12.92 -6.34
CA ARG A 32 -0.11 11.48 -6.26
C ARG A 32 -1.53 11.21 -5.78
N ARG A 33 -2.10 12.00 -4.86
CA ARG A 33 -3.50 11.88 -4.43
C ARG A 33 -4.47 12.27 -5.56
N GLU A 34 -4.15 13.29 -6.33
CA GLU A 34 -4.93 13.67 -7.52
C GLU A 34 -4.86 12.60 -8.63
N THR A 35 -3.72 11.92 -8.76
CA THR A 35 -3.59 10.74 -9.65
C THR A 35 -4.15 9.45 -9.04
N THR A 36 -4.57 9.43 -7.78
CA THR A 36 -5.21 8.28 -7.11
C THR A 36 -6.72 8.23 -7.41
N GLY A 37 -7.17 8.87 -8.49
CA GLY A 37 -8.38 8.43 -9.21
C GLY A 37 -8.10 7.20 -10.09
N GLU A 38 -6.85 6.99 -10.47
CA GLU A 38 -6.43 5.83 -11.27
C GLU A 38 -6.11 4.66 -10.32
N GLN A 39 -6.94 3.61 -10.36
CA GLN A 39 -6.62 2.34 -9.70
C GLN A 39 -5.22 1.91 -10.12
N ARG A 40 -4.29 1.86 -9.15
CA ARG A 40 -2.95 1.34 -9.40
C ARG A 40 -3.08 -0.08 -9.97
N PRO A 41 -2.42 -0.40 -11.10
CA PRO A 41 -2.57 -1.71 -11.71
C PRO A 41 -2.20 -2.78 -10.69
N ILE A 42 -3.04 -3.81 -10.59
CA ILE A 42 -2.81 -4.96 -9.72
C ILE A 42 -1.48 -5.60 -10.17
N PRO A 43 -0.48 -5.72 -9.29
CA PRO A 43 0.79 -6.32 -9.65
C PRO A 43 0.58 -7.75 -10.13
N ARG A 44 1.02 -8.06 -11.35
CA ARG A 44 0.97 -9.43 -11.86
C ARG A 44 1.91 -10.31 -11.04
N PRO A 45 1.50 -11.54 -10.67
CA PRO A 45 2.37 -12.46 -9.97
C PRO A 45 3.60 -12.80 -10.82
N HIS A 46 4.75 -12.99 -10.17
CA HIS A 46 5.96 -13.44 -10.84
C HIS A 46 5.76 -14.89 -11.31
N PRO A 47 6.16 -15.29 -12.53
CA PRO A 47 5.92 -16.65 -13.03
C PRO A 47 6.60 -17.73 -12.17
N ASP A 48 7.72 -17.41 -11.53
CA ASP A 48 8.44 -18.32 -10.61
C ASP A 48 7.85 -18.36 -9.19
N GLN A 49 6.80 -17.59 -8.91
CA GLN A 49 6.15 -17.61 -7.59
C GLN A 49 5.28 -18.87 -7.46
N PRO A 50 5.33 -19.57 -6.30
CA PRO A 50 4.41 -20.66 -6.04
C PRO A 50 2.96 -20.17 -6.19
N HIS A 51 2.16 -20.98 -6.89
CA HIS A 51 0.76 -20.71 -7.20
C HIS A 51 0.48 -19.46 -8.04
N ALA A 52 1.44 -18.99 -8.84
CA ALA A 52 1.27 -17.81 -9.72
C ALA A 52 0.01 -17.87 -10.60
N THR A 53 -0.33 -19.04 -11.17
CA THR A 53 -1.54 -19.22 -11.98
C THR A 53 -2.81 -18.98 -11.16
N THR A 54 -2.91 -19.56 -9.96
CA THR A 54 -4.06 -19.37 -9.08
C THR A 54 -4.16 -17.92 -8.60
N ILE A 55 -3.02 -17.30 -8.25
CA ILE A 55 -2.97 -15.87 -7.90
C ILE A 55 -3.52 -15.03 -9.06
N ALA A 56 -3.08 -15.28 -10.29
CA ALA A 56 -3.55 -14.54 -11.45
C ALA A 56 -5.07 -14.71 -11.66
N SER A 57 -5.59 -15.93 -11.54
CA SER A 57 -7.04 -16.18 -11.64
C SER A 57 -7.84 -15.51 -10.52
N LEU A 58 -7.31 -15.49 -9.29
CA LEU A 58 -7.93 -14.80 -8.15
C LEU A 58 -7.97 -13.30 -8.39
N GLN A 59 -6.85 -12.71 -8.83
CA GLN A 59 -6.75 -11.28 -9.12
C GLN A 59 -7.67 -10.87 -10.28
N ASP A 60 -7.80 -11.70 -11.33
CA ASP A 60 -8.69 -11.46 -12.47
C ASP A 60 -10.17 -11.46 -12.05
N ARG A 61 -10.60 -12.45 -11.26
CA ARG A 61 -12.00 -12.56 -10.79
C ARG A 61 -12.38 -11.50 -9.77
N SER A 62 -11.46 -11.18 -8.85
CA SER A 62 -11.73 -10.31 -7.72
C SER A 62 -11.36 -8.85 -7.99
N GLY A 63 -10.40 -8.56 -8.86
CA GLY A 63 -9.87 -7.22 -9.05
C GLY A 63 -9.19 -6.65 -7.79
N VAL A 64 -8.70 -7.51 -6.89
CA VAL A 64 -7.85 -7.10 -5.75
C VAL A 64 -6.48 -7.75 -5.82
N ILE A 65 -5.54 -7.25 -5.03
CA ILE A 65 -4.21 -7.86 -4.90
C ILE A 65 -4.35 -9.11 -4.03
N CYS A 66 -4.07 -10.28 -4.59
CA CYS A 66 -4.01 -11.57 -3.88
C CYS A 66 -2.59 -12.14 -3.87
N TRP A 67 -2.23 -12.89 -2.83
CA TRP A 67 -0.97 -13.61 -2.72
C TRP A 67 -1.10 -14.87 -1.84
N TRP A 68 -0.18 -15.82 -2.02
CA TRP A 68 -0.02 -16.97 -1.13
C TRP A 68 0.96 -16.66 0.00
N GLY A 69 0.58 -16.93 1.24
CA GLY A 69 1.42 -16.76 2.42
C GLY A 69 2.14 -18.06 2.77
N SER A 70 3.35 -18.28 2.25
CA SER A 70 4.10 -19.52 2.50
C SER A 70 4.38 -19.81 3.99
N CYS A 71 4.36 -18.79 4.86
CA CYS A 71 4.57 -18.98 6.30
C CYS A 71 3.31 -19.40 7.05
N THR A 72 2.12 -19.06 6.55
CA THR A 72 0.83 -19.41 7.19
C THR A 72 0.09 -20.48 6.42
N GLU A 73 0.55 -20.83 5.22
CA GLU A 73 -0.14 -21.73 4.29
C GLU A 73 -1.57 -21.27 4.00
N GLU A 74 -1.77 -19.95 3.91
CA GLU A 74 -3.06 -19.32 3.63
C GLU A 74 -2.99 -18.40 2.42
N TRP A 75 -4.14 -18.24 1.77
CA TRP A 75 -4.38 -17.21 0.78
C TRP A 75 -4.66 -15.89 1.45
N TRP A 76 -4.11 -14.81 0.91
CA TRP A 76 -4.28 -13.47 1.42
C TRP A 76 -4.75 -12.54 0.31
N ALA A 77 -5.58 -11.57 0.68
CA ALA A 77 -6.04 -10.53 -0.23
C ALA A 77 -6.07 -9.15 0.45
N LEU A 78 -5.72 -8.13 -0.33
CA LEU A 78 -5.71 -6.73 0.08
C LEU A 78 -6.85 -5.99 -0.62
N ILE A 79 -7.88 -5.67 0.13
CA ILE A 79 -9.11 -5.04 -0.34
C ILE A 79 -9.01 -3.53 -0.12
N PRO A 80 -9.01 -2.71 -1.19
CA PRO A 80 -9.03 -1.27 -1.07
C PRO A 80 -10.42 -0.85 -0.56
N GLY A 81 -10.47 -0.32 0.67
CA GLY A 81 -11.66 0.07 1.44
C GLY A 81 -11.82 1.59 1.61
N GLY A 82 -11.16 2.39 0.77
CA GLY A 82 -11.49 3.81 0.56
C GLY A 82 -10.69 4.65 1.52
N THR A 83 -11.20 4.78 2.75
CA THR A 83 -10.44 5.34 3.88
C THR A 83 -9.59 4.29 4.60
N GLN A 84 -9.90 3.01 4.46
CA GLN A 84 -9.18 1.92 5.12
C GLN A 84 -8.80 0.82 4.12
N TRP A 85 -7.68 0.16 4.35
CA TRP A 85 -7.29 -1.02 3.58
C TRP A 85 -7.53 -2.24 4.46
N GLN A 86 -8.25 -3.24 3.94
CA GLN A 86 -8.53 -4.47 4.68
C GLN A 86 -7.67 -5.60 4.12
N ILE A 87 -7.03 -6.34 5.01
CA ILE A 87 -6.31 -7.57 4.69
C ILE A 87 -7.15 -8.72 5.20
N VAL A 88 -7.46 -9.68 4.33
CA VAL A 88 -8.20 -10.90 4.67
C VAL A 88 -7.36 -12.11 4.32
N SER A 89 -7.50 -13.19 5.10
CA SER A 89 -6.93 -14.49 4.79
C SER A 89 -8.01 -15.57 4.70
N ALA A 90 -7.71 -16.63 3.94
CA ALA A 90 -8.53 -17.82 3.85
C ALA A 90 -7.66 -19.05 3.51
N PRO A 91 -8.03 -20.25 3.97
CA PRO A 91 -7.30 -21.48 3.66
C PRO A 91 -7.44 -21.89 2.18
N ASP A 92 -8.57 -21.55 1.56
CA ASP A 92 -8.91 -21.92 0.19
C ASP A 92 -9.06 -20.70 -0.72
N PRO A 93 -8.69 -20.82 -2.01
CA PRO A 93 -8.78 -19.71 -2.95
C PRO A 93 -10.25 -19.28 -3.19
N GLU A 94 -11.19 -20.23 -3.23
CA GLU A 94 -12.62 -19.91 -3.39
C GLU A 94 -13.20 -19.26 -2.12
N ALA A 95 -12.79 -19.72 -0.93
CA ALA A 95 -13.17 -19.08 0.34
C ALA A 95 -12.63 -17.64 0.46
N LEU A 96 -11.45 -17.37 -0.12
CA LEU A 96 -10.91 -16.01 -0.23
C LEU A 96 -11.81 -15.13 -1.12
N ILE A 97 -12.28 -15.64 -2.26
CA ILE A 97 -13.20 -14.89 -3.15
C ILE A 97 -14.47 -14.51 -2.40
N GLU A 98 -15.11 -15.47 -1.71
CA GLU A 98 -16.32 -15.19 -0.92
C GLU A 98 -16.06 -14.12 0.15
N THR A 99 -14.93 -14.21 0.84
CA THR A 99 -14.53 -13.23 1.85
C THR A 99 -14.32 -11.84 1.24
N ILE A 100 -13.68 -11.76 0.07
CA ILE A 100 -13.49 -10.50 -0.67
C ILE A 100 -14.82 -9.88 -1.09
N LEU A 101 -15.73 -10.69 -1.62
CA LEU A 101 -17.05 -10.24 -2.05
C LEU A 101 -17.86 -9.73 -0.85
N ASN A 102 -17.90 -10.49 0.24
CA ASN A 102 -18.59 -10.08 1.47
C ASN A 102 -18.01 -8.78 2.04
N ALA A 103 -16.68 -8.64 2.12
CA ALA A 103 -16.06 -7.42 2.61
C ALA A 103 -16.39 -6.18 1.76
N ARG A 104 -16.61 -6.37 0.45
CA ARG A 104 -17.04 -5.28 -0.45
C ARG A 104 -18.51 -4.92 -0.29
N THR A 105 -19.38 -5.87 0.05
CA THR A 105 -20.81 -5.60 0.28
C THR A 105 -21.07 -4.81 1.56
N HIS A 106 -20.19 -4.92 2.57
CA HIS A 106 -20.31 -4.24 3.86
C HIS A 106 -19.70 -2.82 3.86
N ARG A 107 -19.58 -2.19 2.70
CA ARG A 107 -18.91 -0.89 2.50
C ARG A 107 -19.87 0.16 1.94
#